data_AF-A0A560GYE1-F1
#
_entry.id   AF-A0A560GYE1-F1
#
_cell.length_a   1.000
_cell.length_b   1.000
_cell.length_c   1.000
_cell.angle_alpha   90.00
_cell.angle_beta   90.00
_cell.angle_gamma   90.00
#
_symmetry.space_group_name_H-M   'P 1'
#
loop_
_entity.id
_entity.type
_entity.pdbx_description
1 polymer ?
#
loop_
_entity_poly.entity_id
_entity_poly.type
_entity_poly.pdbx_seq_one_letter_code
_entity_poly.pdbx_strand_id
1 'polypeptide(L)' 'MCCRAAVEKTYRQMRASGAPDQHAYEAALVLYRYNHPEDAAPVAEAAVALWTGHSRMQ' A
#
# COMPACT_ATOMS: atom_id res chain seq x y z
N MET A 1 13.00 -6.24 8.06
CA MET A 1 12.67 -5.49 6.82
C MET A 1 11.74 -4.35 7.21
N CYS A 2 12.04 -3.11 6.82
CA CYS A 2 11.18 -1.97 7.16
C CYS A 2 9.85 -2.08 6.40
N CYS A 3 8.70 -2.07 7.10
CA CYS A 3 7.37 -2.23 6.51
C CYS A 3 7.16 -1.32 5.30
N ARG A 4 7.60 -0.06 5.41
CA ARG A 4 7.61 0.91 4.30
C ARG A 4 8.25 0.39 3.01
N ALA A 5 9.44 -0.18 3.08
CA ALA A 5 10.14 -0.67 1.89
C ALA A 5 9.40 -1.84 1.24
N ALA A 6 8.74 -2.69 2.05
CA ALA A 6 7.94 -3.80 1.56
C ALA A 6 6.65 -3.29 0.87
N VAL A 7 5.96 -2.31 1.47
CA VAL A 7 4.77 -1.66 0.90
C VAL A 7 5.11 -0.97 -0.43
N GLU A 8 6.14 -0.14 -0.47
CA GLU A 8 6.58 0.54 -1.69
C GLU A 8 6.96 -0.46 -2.81
N LYS A 9 7.65 -1.55 -2.44
CA LYS A 9 8.04 -2.60 -3.39
C LYS A 9 6.81 -3.31 -3.97
N THR A 10 5.87 -3.73 -3.13
CA THR A 10 4.64 -4.40 -3.57
C THR A 10 3.85 -3.52 -4.53
N TYR A 11 3.65 -2.25 -4.18
CA TYR A 11 2.97 -1.30 -5.06
C TYR A 11 3.64 -1.17 -6.42
N ARG A 12 4.97 -0.98 -6.45
CA ARG A 12 5.74 -0.88 -7.70
C ARG A 12 5.68 -2.17 -8.53
N GLN A 13 5.75 -3.34 -7.90
CA GLN A 13 5.70 -4.63 -8.59
C GLN A 13 4.33 -4.89 -9.22
N MET A 14 3.25 -4.57 -8.51
CA MET A 14 1.89 -4.69 -9.04
C MET A 14 1.66 -3.76 -10.23
N ARG A 15 2.14 -2.50 -10.17
CA ARG A 15 2.08 -1.58 -11.32
C ARG A 15 2.91 -2.10 -12.50
N ALA A 16 4.10 -2.63 -12.23
CA ALA A 16 4.97 -3.20 -13.26
C ALA A 16 4.37 -4.45 -13.94
N SER A 17 3.48 -5.19 -13.27
CA SER A 17 2.74 -6.30 -13.87
C SER A 17 1.52 -5.84 -14.68
N GLY A 18 1.26 -4.54 -14.77
CA GLY A 18 0.10 -3.97 -15.47
C GLY A 18 -1.18 -3.94 -14.63
N ALA A 19 -1.11 -4.16 -13.31
CA ALA A 19 -2.27 -4.00 -12.45
C ALA A 19 -2.69 -2.52 -12.38
N PRO A 20 -4.00 -2.21 -12.33
CA PRO A 20 -4.48 -0.86 -12.06
C PRO A 20 -3.91 -0.31 -10.75
N ASP A 21 -3.67 1.00 -10.69
CA ASP A 21 -3.11 1.67 -9.51
C ASP A 21 -3.91 1.38 -8.23
N GLN A 22 -5.24 1.29 -8.34
CA GLN A 22 -6.12 0.91 -7.24
C GLN A 22 -5.85 -0.51 -6.71
N HIS A 23 -5.67 -1.50 -7.60
CA HIS A 23 -5.35 -2.86 -7.18
C HIS A 23 -3.93 -2.97 -6.61
N ALA A 24 -2.98 -2.20 -7.15
CA ALA A 24 -1.63 -2.13 -6.61
C ALA A 24 -1.64 -1.54 -5.18
N TYR A 25 -2.44 -0.50 -4.95
CA TYR A 25 -2.65 0.10 -3.65
C TYR A 25 -3.29 -0.86 -2.65
N GLU A 26 -4.36 -1.57 -3.05
CA GLU A 26 -5.02 -2.58 -2.22
C GLU A 26 -4.07 -3.70 -1.80
N ALA A 27 -3.23 -4.19 -2.71
CA ALA A 27 -2.22 -5.19 -2.38
C ALA A 27 -1.20 -4.67 -1.35
N ALA A 28 -0.76 -3.42 -1.49
CA ALA A 28 0.14 -2.77 -0.55
C ALA A 28 -0.53 -2.55 0.82
N LEU A 29 -1.83 -2.27 0.84
CA LEU A 29 -2.64 -2.12 2.06
C LEU A 29 -2.85 -3.46 2.78
N VAL A 30 -3.10 -4.54 2.05
CA VAL A 30 -3.17 -5.90 2.61
C VAL A 30 -1.86 -6.27 3.29
N LEU A 31 -0.73 -6.00 2.63
CA LEU A 31 0.59 -6.26 3.21
C LEU A 31 0.83 -5.44 4.50
N TYR A 32 0.45 -4.15 4.51
CA TYR A 32 0.57 -3.30 5.69
C TYR A 32 -0.23 -3.90 6.86
N ARG A 33 -1.52 -4.19 6.64
CA ARG A 33 -2.43 -4.70 7.68
C ARG A 33 -2.05 -6.08 8.19
N TYR A 34 -1.39 -6.89 7.35
CA TYR A 34 -0.83 -8.17 7.79
C TYR A 34 0.31 -7.98 8.81
N ASN A 35 1.15 -6.95 8.62
CA ASN A 35 2.27 -6.66 9.51
C ASN A 35 1.89 -5.82 10.73
N HIS A 36 0.83 -5.02 10.63
CA HIS A 36 0.31 -4.12 11.67
C HIS A 36 -1.19 -4.35 11.90
N PRO A 37 -1.60 -5.53 12.41
CA PRO A 37 -3.00 -5.82 12.68
C PRO A 37 -3.61 -4.92 13.77
N GLU A 38 -2.79 -4.31 14.62
CA GLU A 38 -3.18 -3.38 15.68
C GLU A 38 -3.57 -1.98 15.16
N ASP A 39 -3.11 -1.61 13.97
CA ASP A 39 -3.40 -0.31 13.39
C ASP A 39 -4.84 -0.27 12.87
N ALA A 40 -5.56 0.80 13.22
CA ALA A 40 -6.89 1.04 12.69
C ALA A 40 -6.83 1.25 11.17
N ALA A 41 -7.90 0.87 10.46
CA ALA A 41 -7.96 0.98 9.00
C ALA A 41 -7.61 2.38 8.45
N PRO A 42 -8.08 3.50 9.04
CA PRO A 42 -7.70 4.83 8.56
C PRO A 42 -6.20 5.14 8.69
N VAL A 43 -5.53 4.58 9.69
CA VAL A 43 -4.08 4.73 9.90
C VAL A 43 -3.32 3.98 8.82
N ALA A 44 -3.72 2.73 8.55
CA ALA A 44 -3.13 1.92 7.50
C ALA A 44 -3.30 2.58 6.11
N GLU A 45 -4.50 3.08 5.80
CA GLU A 45 -4.77 3.79 4.54
C GLU A 45 -3.91 5.05 4.40
N ALA A 46 -3.84 5.89 5.43
CA ALA A 46 -3.04 7.11 5.40
C ALA A 46 -1.54 6.80 5.21
N ALA A 47 -1.01 5.82 5.93
CA ALA A 47 0.39 5.42 5.82
C ALA A 47 0.73 4.88 4.43
N VAL A 48 -0.10 3.97 3.90
CA VAL A 48 0.12 3.36 2.59
C VAL A 48 -0.04 4.39 1.47
N ALA A 49 -1.02 5.29 1.55
CA ALA A 49 -1.21 6.35 0.55
C ALA A 49 -0.01 7.30 0.53
N LEU A 50 0.49 7.68 1.71
CA LEU A 50 1.68 8.52 1.85
C LEU A 50 2.92 7.86 1.22
N TRP A 51 3.14 6.57 1.46
CA TRP A 51 4.36 5.88 0.99
C TRP A 51 4.32 5.53 -0.48
N THR A 52 3.14 5.20 -1.01
CA THR A 52 2.96 4.84 -2.42
C THR A 52 2.77 6.05 -3.32
N GLY A 53 2.46 7.23 -2.75
CA GLY A 53 2.03 8.40 -3.51
C GLY A 53 0.69 8.19 -4.19
N HIS A 54 -0.11 7.21 -3.74
CA HIS A 54 -1.42 6.92 -4.28
C HIS A 54 -2.40 8.03 -3.89
N SER A 55 -2.53 9.02 -4.76
CA SER A 55 -3.61 9.99 -4.69
C SER A 55 -4.89 9.32 -5.18
N ARG A 56 -5.88 9.13 -4.31
CA ARG A 56 -7.28 9.01 -4.72
C ARG A 56 -7.64 10.32 -5.44
N MET A 57 -7.43 10.38 -6.74
CA MET A 57 -8.16 11.36 -7.54
C MET A 57 -9.63 11.03 -7.35
N GLN A 58 -10.34 11.95 -6.69
CA GLN A 58 -11.79 11.92 -6.53
C GLN A 58 -12.48 12.14 -7.88
#